data_AF-A0A6P6WCW8-F1
#
_entry.id   AF-A0A6P6WCW8-F1
#
_cell.length_a   1.000
_cell.length_b   1.000
_cell.length_c   1.000
_cell.angle_alpha   90.00
_cell.angle_beta   90.00
_cell.angle_gamma   90.00
#
_symmetry.space_group_name_H-M   'P 1'
#
loop_
_entity.id
_entity.type
_entity.pdbx_description
1 polymer ?
#
loop_
_entity_poly.entity_id
_entity_poly.type
_entity_poly.pdbx_seq_one_letter_code
_entity_poly.pdbx_strand_id
1 'polypeptide(L)'
;MQRSHVTQGFWLGLPVDFCRKHMPKHDKLVILEDENGKEYEARFLAAKVGLSGGWKPFSIAQKLVEGDVVVYHLVGDCRFKVYIVRATSLGEVDGALGLLNLENHPSGRHSGGGGEGTKGTDMKGDGAIILNDAEGSGKSISFVNFQSFNIIANNLILDSELPKYVRLKYYDLCCAQKSYLHVGLLKSISCALASGIISETVKIADAIKSCKILTPQEDFALWDKTLEGFELLGMEVGFLRARLNKLVKLAMRSRKIQESKRYKQARIEHYFVTEEVETLEKKLKEKHQLRLLQQVFPAAVRRSSRVTDKPPPSYKEASFLIIDSTTNLTPAI
;
A
#
# COMPACT_ATOMS: atom_id res chain seq x y z
N MET A 1 -14.40 -1.64 -5.14
CA MET A 1 -14.97 -0.46 -5.80
C MET A 1 -15.69 -0.91 -7.04
N GLN A 2 -16.94 -0.49 -7.24
CA GLN A 2 -17.75 -0.84 -8.42
C GLN A 2 -17.79 0.34 -9.39
N ARG A 3 -18.23 0.13 -10.63
CA ARG A 3 -18.38 1.21 -11.64
C ARG A 3 -19.17 2.41 -11.13
N SER A 4 -20.24 2.16 -10.36
CA SER A 4 -21.08 3.19 -9.72
C SER A 4 -20.33 4.11 -8.74
N HIS A 5 -19.17 3.68 -8.27
CA HIS A 5 -18.37 4.43 -7.31
C HIS A 5 -17.30 5.30 -7.99
N VAL A 6 -16.76 4.88 -9.14
CA VAL A 6 -15.51 5.46 -9.70
C VAL A 6 -15.59 5.90 -11.15
N THR A 7 -16.55 5.41 -11.94
CA THR A 7 -16.67 5.76 -13.36
C THR A 7 -18.03 6.33 -13.72
N GLN A 8 -19.10 5.86 -13.08
CA GLN A 8 -20.48 6.30 -13.34
C GLN A 8 -21.17 6.66 -12.03
N GLY A 9 -21.92 7.76 -11.96
CA GLY A 9 -22.66 8.16 -10.76
C GLY A 9 -21.81 8.80 -9.64
N PHE A 10 -20.64 8.24 -9.35
CA PHE A 10 -19.74 8.70 -8.28
C PHE A 10 -20.45 8.83 -6.92
N TRP A 11 -21.07 7.73 -6.50
CA TRP A 11 -21.72 7.61 -5.20
C TRP A 11 -21.10 6.45 -4.43
N LEU A 12 -20.86 6.64 -3.14
CA LEU A 12 -20.30 5.59 -2.29
C LEU A 12 -21.22 5.32 -1.11
N GLY A 13 -21.85 4.14 -1.11
CA GLY A 13 -22.59 3.65 0.04
C GLY A 13 -21.67 3.29 1.21
N LEU A 14 -22.09 3.62 2.42
CA LEU A 14 -21.42 3.22 3.65
C LEU A 14 -22.23 2.14 4.38
N PRO A 15 -21.59 1.27 5.19
CA PRO A 15 -22.32 0.25 5.94
C PRO A 15 -23.37 0.87 6.87
N VAL A 16 -24.63 0.42 6.75
CA VAL A 16 -25.78 1.04 7.43
C VAL A 16 -25.64 1.04 8.95
N ASP A 17 -25.22 -0.08 9.53
CA ASP A 17 -25.05 -0.20 10.98
C ASP A 17 -23.93 0.70 11.52
N PHE A 18 -22.88 0.88 10.73
CA PHE A 18 -21.80 1.80 11.05
C PHE A 18 -22.32 3.25 11.07
N CYS A 19 -23.04 3.65 10.03
CA CYS A 19 -23.61 5.00 9.95
C CYS A 19 -24.61 5.27 11.08
N ARG A 20 -25.48 4.31 11.41
CA ARG A 20 -26.46 4.47 12.49
C ARG A 20 -25.80 4.77 13.85
N LYS A 21 -24.64 4.17 14.11
CA LYS A 21 -23.93 4.29 15.39
C LYS A 21 -23.01 5.50 15.46
N HIS A 22 -22.39 5.88 14.33
CA HIS A 22 -21.25 6.80 14.33
C HIS A 22 -21.44 8.04 13.46
N MET A 23 -22.47 8.08 12.61
CA MET A 23 -22.69 9.19 11.67
C MET A 23 -23.91 10.04 12.07
N PRO A 24 -23.92 11.33 11.70
CA PRO A 24 -25.05 12.22 11.99
C PRO A 24 -26.33 11.78 11.29
N LYS A 25 -27.48 12.13 11.89
CA LYS A 25 -28.82 11.84 11.33
C LYS A 25 -29.25 12.81 10.22
N HIS A 26 -28.44 13.83 9.93
CA HIS A 26 -28.66 14.83 8.89
C HIS A 26 -27.46 14.89 7.96
N ASP A 27 -27.66 15.44 6.77
CA ASP A 27 -26.61 15.61 5.78
C ASP A 27 -25.50 16.50 6.33
N LYS A 28 -24.25 16.06 6.21
CA LYS A 28 -23.09 16.76 6.78
C LYS A 28 -21.87 16.63 5.88
N LEU A 29 -20.99 17.62 5.93
CA LEU A 29 -19.67 17.51 5.35
C LEU A 29 -18.81 16.57 6.20
N VAL A 30 -18.12 15.67 5.53
CA VAL A 30 -17.14 14.76 6.10
C VAL A 30 -15.77 15.07 5.49
N ILE A 31 -14.73 14.88 6.28
CA ILE A 31 -13.34 15.03 5.84
C ILE A 31 -12.76 13.65 5.55
N LEU A 32 -12.14 13.51 4.39
CA LEU A 32 -11.39 12.33 3.96
C LEU A 32 -9.90 12.71 3.93
N GLU A 33 -9.12 12.20 4.87
CA GLU A 33 -7.66 12.32 4.89
C GLU A 33 -7.04 11.13 4.15
N ASP A 34 -6.17 11.39 3.16
CA ASP A 34 -5.43 10.34 2.46
C ASP A 34 -4.14 9.91 3.20
N GLU A 35 -3.39 8.98 2.61
CA GLU A 35 -2.14 8.44 3.19
C GLU A 35 -1.04 9.50 3.33
N ASN A 36 -1.10 10.58 2.55
CA ASN A 36 -0.15 11.70 2.60
C ASN A 36 -0.60 12.80 3.57
N GLY A 37 -1.71 12.61 4.29
CA GLY A 37 -2.29 13.61 5.18
C GLY A 37 -3.07 14.70 4.46
N LYS A 38 -3.35 14.55 3.16
CA LYS A 38 -4.12 15.53 2.41
C LYS A 38 -5.61 15.33 2.63
N GLU A 39 -6.30 16.42 2.92
CA GLU A 39 -7.73 16.41 3.24
C GLU A 39 -8.60 16.73 2.01
N TYR A 40 -9.73 16.04 1.93
CA TYR A 40 -10.75 16.21 0.90
C TYR A 40 -12.13 16.25 1.54
N GLU A 41 -12.97 17.18 1.11
CA GLU A 41 -14.34 17.28 1.59
C GLU A 41 -15.29 16.41 0.76
N ALA A 42 -16.17 15.67 1.45
CA ALA A 42 -17.28 14.97 0.82
C ALA A 42 -18.58 15.19 1.60
N ARG A 43 -19.71 15.13 0.93
CA ARG A 43 -21.04 15.28 1.52
C ARG A 43 -21.62 13.91 1.85
N PHE A 44 -21.82 13.65 3.13
CA PHE A 44 -22.60 12.52 3.62
C PHE A 44 -24.08 12.83 3.54
N LEU A 45 -24.84 11.93 2.91
CA LEU A 45 -26.30 12.00 2.81
C LEU A 45 -26.90 11.01 3.81
N ALA A 46 -27.54 11.51 4.87
CA ALA A 46 -28.01 10.65 5.96
C ALA A 46 -29.14 9.71 5.50
N ALA A 47 -30.08 10.22 4.70
CA ALA A 47 -31.20 9.43 4.18
C ALA A 47 -30.75 8.32 3.20
N LYS A 48 -29.64 8.53 2.49
CA LYS A 48 -29.10 7.57 1.51
C LYS A 48 -27.95 6.74 2.05
N VAL A 49 -27.45 7.05 3.24
CA VAL A 49 -26.36 6.34 3.92
C VAL A 49 -25.10 6.22 3.04
N GLY A 50 -24.63 7.36 2.53
CA GLY A 50 -23.48 7.35 1.63
C GLY A 50 -22.88 8.73 1.35
N LEU A 51 -21.70 8.71 0.73
CA LEU A 51 -20.98 9.89 0.28
C LEU A 51 -21.37 10.24 -1.17
N SER A 52 -21.53 11.53 -1.41
CA SER A 52 -21.99 12.07 -2.69
C SER A 52 -21.08 13.21 -3.18
N GLY A 53 -21.55 14.46 -3.22
CA GLY A 53 -20.75 15.62 -3.64
C GLY A 53 -19.38 15.63 -2.96
N GLY A 54 -18.31 15.83 -3.72
CA GLY A 54 -16.92 15.74 -3.22
C GLY A 54 -16.28 14.35 -3.33
N TRP A 55 -17.07 13.27 -3.40
CA TRP A 55 -16.55 11.92 -3.65
C TRP A 55 -15.89 11.78 -5.03
N LYS A 56 -16.49 12.36 -6.08
CA LYS A 56 -15.91 12.34 -7.44
C LYS A 56 -14.51 12.98 -7.49
N PRO A 57 -14.30 14.22 -7.01
CA PRO A 57 -12.96 14.80 -6.91
C PRO A 57 -11.96 13.94 -6.13
N PHE A 58 -12.37 13.37 -4.99
CA PHE A 58 -11.52 12.46 -4.21
C PHE A 58 -11.12 11.23 -5.04
N SER A 59 -12.09 10.56 -5.66
CA SER A 59 -11.88 9.37 -6.48
C SER A 59 -10.93 9.64 -7.65
N ILE A 60 -11.02 10.80 -8.30
CA ILE A 60 -10.15 11.20 -9.41
C ILE A 60 -8.74 11.54 -8.91
N ALA A 61 -8.64 12.33 -7.82
CA ALA A 61 -7.35 12.71 -7.26
C ALA A 61 -6.56 11.49 -6.79
N GLN A 62 -7.26 10.54 -6.19
CA GLN A 62 -6.70 9.27 -5.78
C GLN A 62 -6.67 8.24 -6.93
N LYS A 63 -7.04 8.57 -8.17
CA LYS A 63 -6.99 7.66 -9.33
C LYS A 63 -7.65 6.29 -9.07
N LEU A 64 -8.77 6.26 -8.35
CA LEU A 64 -9.47 5.02 -8.02
C LEU A 64 -10.03 4.36 -9.28
N VAL A 65 -9.88 3.04 -9.37
CA VAL A 65 -10.42 2.23 -10.47
C VAL A 65 -11.37 1.13 -9.97
N GLU A 66 -12.10 0.50 -10.89
CA GLU A 66 -12.94 -0.65 -10.56
C GLU A 66 -12.07 -1.77 -9.95
N GLY A 67 -12.56 -2.38 -8.88
CA GLY A 67 -11.84 -3.39 -8.11
C GLY A 67 -11.00 -2.86 -6.93
N ASP A 68 -10.61 -1.58 -6.90
CA ASP A 68 -9.91 -1.01 -5.73
C ASP A 68 -10.74 -1.22 -4.44
N VAL A 69 -10.13 -1.30 -3.27
CA VAL A 69 -10.84 -1.33 -1.99
C VAL A 69 -10.44 -0.10 -1.20
N VAL A 70 -11.43 0.60 -0.66
CA VAL A 70 -11.19 1.75 0.20
C VAL A 70 -11.59 1.38 1.62
N VAL A 71 -10.64 1.55 2.54
CA VAL A 71 -10.82 1.30 3.97
C VAL A 71 -10.87 2.65 4.67
N TYR A 72 -11.90 2.86 5.48
CA TYR A 72 -12.13 4.10 6.20
C TYR A 72 -11.96 3.85 7.70
N HIS A 73 -11.15 4.68 8.35
CA HIS A 73 -10.99 4.70 9.80
C HIS A 73 -11.52 6.04 10.32
N LEU A 74 -12.59 5.99 11.11
CA LEU A 74 -13.13 7.19 11.76
C LEU A 74 -12.20 7.61 12.90
N VAL A 75 -11.50 8.73 12.72
CA VAL A 75 -10.48 9.24 13.66
C VAL A 75 -10.94 10.47 14.45
N GLY A 76 -12.15 10.94 14.18
CA GLY A 76 -12.78 12.07 14.85
C GLY A 76 -14.19 12.30 14.28
N ASP A 77 -14.85 13.35 14.76
CA ASP A 77 -16.21 13.67 14.33
C ASP A 77 -16.28 13.91 12.82
N CYS A 78 -16.92 12.98 12.10
CA CYS A 78 -17.08 13.05 10.65
C CYS A 78 -15.75 13.16 9.88
N ARG A 79 -14.66 12.66 10.45
CA ARG A 79 -13.32 12.68 9.85
C ARG A 79 -12.79 11.26 9.69
N PHE A 80 -12.58 10.88 8.44
CA PHE A 80 -12.09 9.56 8.06
C PHE A 80 -10.65 9.66 7.57
N LYS A 81 -9.80 8.80 8.11
CA LYS A 81 -8.55 8.43 7.47
C LYS A 81 -8.83 7.32 6.45
N VAL A 82 -8.35 7.52 5.23
CA VAL A 82 -8.70 6.69 4.08
C VAL A 82 -7.46 5.97 3.58
N TYR A 83 -7.56 4.64 3.48
CA TYR A 83 -6.51 3.76 2.96
C TYR A 83 -7.02 3.07 1.71
N ILE A 84 -6.17 2.95 0.69
CA ILE A 84 -6.60 2.42 -0.61
C ILE A 84 -5.78 1.18 -0.97
N VAL A 85 -6.46 0.06 -1.16
CA VAL A 85 -5.88 -1.18 -1.67
C VAL A 85 -6.23 -1.30 -3.16
N ARG A 86 -5.26 -1.19 -4.08
CA ARG A 86 -5.57 -1.16 -5.53
C ARG A 86 -5.81 -2.55 -6.12
N ALA A 87 -6.73 -2.64 -7.07
CA ALA A 87 -6.96 -3.86 -7.87
C ALA A 87 -5.84 -4.13 -8.88
N THR A 88 -5.27 -3.08 -9.49
CA THR A 88 -4.11 -3.21 -10.41
C THR A 88 -2.82 -3.50 -9.66
N SER A 89 -2.79 -3.23 -8.35
CA SER A 89 -1.85 -3.83 -7.40
C SER A 89 -2.45 -5.10 -6.80
N LEU A 90 -2.62 -6.15 -7.60
CA LEU A 90 -2.47 -7.53 -7.11
C LEU A 90 -0.98 -7.80 -6.77
N GLY A 91 -0.35 -6.87 -6.05
CA GLY A 91 0.59 -7.23 -5.02
C GLY A 91 -0.25 -7.27 -3.75
N GLU A 92 -0.68 -8.47 -3.35
CA GLU A 92 -1.39 -8.78 -2.07
C GLU A 92 -0.68 -8.22 -0.81
N VAL A 93 0.43 -7.51 -0.98
CA VAL A 93 1.44 -7.13 0.00
C VAL A 93 1.24 -5.72 0.53
N ASP A 94 0.84 -4.73 -0.28
CA ASP A 94 0.63 -3.36 0.23
C ASP A 94 -0.68 -3.23 1.03
N GLY A 95 -1.74 -3.93 0.59
CA GLY A 95 -2.95 -4.10 1.40
C GLY A 95 -2.68 -4.91 2.68
N ALA A 96 -1.85 -5.96 2.60
CA ALA A 96 -1.47 -6.73 3.79
C ALA A 96 -0.55 -5.94 4.74
N LEU A 97 0.33 -5.08 4.24
CA LEU A 97 1.14 -4.13 5.03
C LEU A 97 0.26 -3.11 5.75
N GLY A 98 -0.76 -2.58 5.07
CA GLY A 98 -1.79 -1.73 5.67
C GLY A 98 -2.58 -2.46 6.77
N LEU A 99 -3.01 -3.71 6.54
CA LEU A 99 -3.71 -4.53 7.52
C LEU A 99 -2.82 -4.91 8.72
N LEU A 100 -1.53 -5.22 8.48
CA LEU A 100 -0.53 -5.46 9.52
C LEU A 100 -0.28 -4.24 10.40
N ASN A 101 -0.47 -3.03 9.85
CA ASN A 101 -0.40 -1.78 10.60
C ASN A 101 -1.72 -1.48 11.35
N LEU A 102 -2.87 -1.99 10.87
CA LEU A 102 -4.18 -1.86 11.54
C LEU A 102 -4.38 -2.84 12.71
N GLU A 103 -3.70 -4.00 12.71
CA GLU A 103 -3.78 -5.01 13.78
C GLU A 103 -3.24 -4.50 15.16
N ASN A 104 -2.77 -3.25 15.26
CA ASN A 104 -2.28 -2.61 16.48
C ASN A 104 -3.37 -1.98 17.39
N HIS A 105 -4.66 -2.25 17.17
CA HIS A 105 -5.72 -1.86 18.11
C HIS A 105 -6.67 -3.03 18.38
N PRO A 106 -6.68 -3.62 19.59
CA PRO A 106 -7.78 -4.48 19.99
C PRO A 106 -8.97 -3.61 20.36
N SER A 107 -10.01 -3.74 19.55
CA SER A 107 -11.35 -3.22 19.78
C SER A 107 -11.84 -3.58 21.19
N GLY A 108 -11.98 -2.56 22.04
CA GLY A 108 -12.68 -2.68 23.30
C GLY A 108 -14.18 -2.83 23.05
N ARG A 109 -14.71 -4.04 23.23
CA ARG A 109 -16.12 -4.23 23.54
C ARG A 109 -16.33 -3.81 25.00
N HIS A 110 -17.29 -2.93 25.27
CA HIS A 110 -18.29 -2.97 26.37
C HIS A 110 -19.24 -1.79 26.10
N SER A 111 -20.48 -2.02 25.65
CA SER A 111 -21.64 -2.44 26.47
C SER A 111 -21.98 -1.38 27.52
N GLY A 112 -23.05 -0.64 27.26
CA GLY A 112 -23.54 0.42 28.14
C GLY A 112 -24.24 -0.07 29.40
N GLY A 113 -24.38 0.87 30.32
CA GLY A 113 -25.24 0.81 31.50
C GLY A 113 -25.11 2.16 32.23
N GLY A 114 -26.17 2.97 32.18
CA GLY A 114 -26.23 4.29 32.80
C GLY A 114 -26.60 4.27 34.28
N GLY A 115 -26.49 5.43 34.92
CA GLY A 115 -27.01 5.72 36.27
C GLY A 115 -26.34 6.92 36.93
N GLU A 116 -27.13 7.93 37.31
CA GLU A 116 -26.81 9.29 37.78
C GLU A 116 -26.20 9.45 39.19
N GLY A 117 -25.60 10.64 39.40
CA GLY A 117 -25.49 11.39 40.69
C GLY A 117 -24.34 10.97 41.61
N THR A 118 -23.54 11.80 42.29
CA THR A 118 -23.72 13.17 42.81
C THR A 118 -22.36 13.75 43.25
N LYS A 119 -22.26 15.09 43.23
CA LYS A 119 -21.26 16.05 43.79
C LYS A 119 -20.11 15.57 44.71
N GLY A 120 -18.90 16.11 44.44
CA GLY A 120 -18.25 17.08 45.33
C GLY A 120 -16.91 16.72 46.00
N THR A 121 -16.00 17.72 45.99
CA THR A 121 -14.86 18.03 46.88
C THR A 121 -13.43 17.62 46.50
N ASP A 122 -12.55 18.58 46.78
CA ASP A 122 -11.16 18.76 46.37
C ASP A 122 -10.14 17.98 47.22
N MET A 123 -8.89 17.99 46.71
CA MET A 123 -7.59 18.04 47.42
C MET A 123 -6.65 16.83 47.33
N LYS A 124 -5.56 17.09 46.57
CA LYS A 124 -4.14 16.98 46.94
C LYS A 124 -3.53 15.58 47.14
N GLY A 125 -2.50 15.31 46.34
CA GLY A 125 -1.70 14.09 46.38
C GLY A 125 -0.82 13.96 47.63
N ASP A 126 -0.38 12.73 47.86
CA ASP A 126 1.02 12.35 47.71
C ASP A 126 1.12 10.81 47.61
N GLY A 127 2.11 10.37 46.84
CA GLY A 127 2.28 8.98 46.45
C GLY A 127 2.82 8.09 47.55
N ALA A 128 2.26 6.90 47.65
CA ALA A 128 2.95 5.68 48.04
C ALA A 128 2.07 4.49 47.64
N ILE A 129 2.50 3.65 46.71
CA ILE A 129 1.94 2.30 46.59
C ILE A 129 3.11 1.32 46.60
N ILE A 130 3.11 0.57 47.70
CA ILE A 130 3.98 -0.54 48.04
C ILE A 130 3.80 -1.66 47.01
N LEU A 131 4.92 -2.20 46.52
CA LEU A 131 4.95 -3.45 45.77
C LEU A 131 4.62 -4.59 46.74
N ASN A 132 3.50 -5.27 46.53
CA ASN A 132 3.29 -6.59 47.10
C ASN A 132 3.21 -7.60 45.96
N ASP A 133 4.18 -8.50 45.97
CA ASP A 133 4.14 -9.78 45.29
C ASP A 133 2.91 -10.57 45.76
N ALA A 134 2.04 -10.96 44.83
CA ALA A 134 1.11 -12.07 45.00
C ALA A 134 0.56 -12.52 43.63
N GLU A 135 0.93 -13.74 43.29
CA GLU A 135 0.31 -14.74 42.42
C GLU A 135 -1.04 -14.42 41.73
N GLY A 136 -1.09 -14.82 40.45
CA GLY A 136 -2.22 -15.57 39.90
C GLY A 136 -3.59 -14.89 39.87
N SER A 137 -3.80 -13.96 38.93
CA SER A 137 -5.12 -13.67 38.36
C SER A 137 -4.95 -12.72 37.19
N GLY A 138 -5.45 -13.08 36.01
CA GLY A 138 -5.45 -12.28 34.78
C GLY A 138 -6.13 -10.92 34.94
N LYS A 139 -5.44 -9.98 35.56
CA LYS A 139 -5.83 -8.57 35.64
C LYS A 139 -5.33 -7.88 34.38
N SER A 140 -6.27 -7.39 33.59
CA SER A 140 -6.02 -6.44 32.52
C SER A 140 -5.26 -5.24 33.10
N ILE A 141 -3.97 -5.13 32.81
CA ILE A 141 -3.15 -3.99 33.19
C ILE A 141 -3.79 -2.75 32.54
N SER A 142 -4.38 -1.87 33.34
CA SER A 142 -4.76 -0.53 32.87
C SER A 142 -3.47 0.22 32.63
N PHE A 143 -3.04 0.31 31.37
CA PHE A 143 -1.77 0.96 31.07
C PHE A 143 -1.88 2.45 31.45
N VAL A 144 -1.00 2.84 32.37
CA VAL A 144 -0.99 4.16 33.00
C VAL A 144 -0.63 5.22 31.98
N ASN A 145 -0.98 6.49 32.22
CA ASN A 145 -0.47 7.59 31.41
C ASN A 145 1.07 7.53 31.30
N PHE A 146 1.63 8.05 30.21
CA PHE A 146 3.09 8.05 30.00
C PHE A 146 3.88 8.69 31.18
N GLN A 147 3.26 9.61 31.93
CA GLN A 147 3.87 10.29 33.08
C GLN A 147 4.11 9.36 34.27
N SER A 148 3.42 8.22 34.34
CA SER A 148 3.54 7.22 35.42
C SER A 148 4.19 5.93 34.94
N PHE A 149 4.68 5.89 33.69
CA PHE A 149 5.37 4.75 33.13
C PHE A 149 6.86 4.81 33.48
N ASN A 150 7.29 3.89 34.34
CA ASN A 150 8.70 3.67 34.64
C ASN A 150 9.12 2.32 34.07
N ILE A 151 10.30 2.27 33.44
CA ILE A 151 10.91 1.03 32.98
C ILE A 151 11.77 0.51 34.13
N ILE A 152 11.41 -0.64 34.70
CA ILE A 152 12.08 -1.19 35.87
C ILE A 152 12.73 -2.53 35.50
N ALA A 153 14.06 -2.58 35.55
CA ALA A 153 14.82 -3.82 35.42
C ALA A 153 15.71 -3.99 36.66
N ASN A 154 15.70 -5.18 37.27
CA ASN A 154 16.43 -5.49 38.50
C ASN A 154 16.15 -4.52 39.66
N ASN A 155 14.90 -4.10 39.81
CA ASN A 155 14.45 -3.11 40.80
C ASN A 155 15.09 -1.71 40.63
N LEU A 156 15.73 -1.44 39.49
CA LEU A 156 16.29 -0.15 39.14
C LEU A 156 15.48 0.47 37.99
N ILE A 157 15.25 1.77 38.09
CA ILE A 157 14.54 2.54 37.07
C ILE A 157 15.53 2.87 35.95
N LEU A 158 15.26 2.42 34.73
CA LEU A 158 16.09 2.63 33.54
C LEU A 158 15.83 3.96 32.82
N ASP A 159 14.90 4.77 33.33
CA ASP A 159 14.41 5.96 32.65
C ASP A 159 15.48 7.02 32.35
N SER A 160 16.50 7.12 33.20
CA SER A 160 17.63 8.04 33.03
C SER A 160 18.64 7.55 31.98
N GLU A 161 18.70 6.25 31.70
CA GLU A 161 19.59 5.67 30.70
C GLU A 161 19.00 5.73 29.27
N LEU A 162 17.69 5.98 29.16
CA LEU A 162 16.96 5.96 27.90
C LEU A 162 16.51 7.38 27.48
N PRO A 163 16.84 7.82 26.25
CA PRO A 163 16.29 9.07 25.71
C PRO A 163 14.76 9.07 25.75
N LYS A 164 14.16 10.23 26.06
CA LYS A 164 12.69 10.38 26.19
C LYS A 164 11.91 9.83 24.98
N TYR A 165 12.44 10.04 23.78
CA TYR A 165 11.83 9.52 22.55
C TYR A 165 11.80 7.98 22.50
N VAL A 166 12.88 7.32 22.91
CA VAL A 166 12.96 5.85 22.95
C VAL A 166 11.96 5.32 23.98
N ARG A 167 11.87 5.96 25.15
CA ARG A 167 10.87 5.59 26.18
C ARG A 167 9.44 5.72 25.67
N LEU A 168 9.13 6.78 24.92
CA LEU A 168 7.79 6.99 24.36
C LEU A 168 7.42 5.87 23.37
N LYS A 169 8.32 5.54 22.45
CA LYS A 169 8.07 4.45 21.49
C LYS A 169 8.01 3.08 22.15
N TYR A 170 8.82 2.86 23.17
CA TYR A 170 8.79 1.64 23.95
C TYR A 170 7.49 1.50 24.75
N TYR A 171 7.01 2.60 25.33
CA TYR A 171 5.69 2.71 25.95
C TYR A 171 4.59 2.35 24.96
N ASP A 172 4.62 2.88 23.73
CA ASP A 172 3.65 2.55 22.68
C ASP A 172 3.67 1.05 22.31
N LEU A 173 4.86 0.44 22.27
CA LEU A 173 5.00 -1.00 22.03
C LEU A 173 4.39 -1.84 23.17
N CYS A 174 4.67 -1.46 24.41
CA CYS A 174 4.08 -2.10 25.60
C CYS A 174 2.55 -1.94 25.62
N CYS A 175 2.03 -0.76 25.27
CA CYS A 175 0.59 -0.52 25.11
C CYS A 175 -0.03 -1.48 24.08
N ALA A 176 0.61 -1.60 22.92
CA ALA A 176 0.11 -2.42 21.81
C ALA A 176 0.02 -3.89 22.21
N GLN A 177 0.97 -4.39 23.01
CA GLN A 177 0.97 -5.76 23.52
C GLN A 177 0.21 -5.95 24.83
N LYS A 178 -0.21 -4.86 25.49
CA LYS A 178 -0.80 -4.86 26.84
C LYS A 178 0.08 -5.57 27.87
N SER A 179 1.39 -5.56 27.68
CA SER A 179 2.38 -6.14 28.59
C SER A 179 3.62 -5.26 28.67
N TYR A 180 4.35 -5.39 29.78
CA TYR A 180 5.66 -4.81 29.93
C TYR A 180 6.67 -5.79 29.33
N LEU A 181 7.20 -5.46 28.15
CA LEU A 181 8.01 -6.41 27.37
C LEU A 181 9.32 -6.86 28.05
N HIS A 182 9.75 -6.15 29.08
CA HIS A 182 11.00 -6.37 29.80
C HIS A 182 10.85 -7.17 31.09
N VAL A 183 9.65 -7.61 31.46
CA VAL A 183 9.40 -8.32 32.74
C VAL A 183 10.17 -9.64 32.83
N GLY A 184 10.35 -10.33 31.70
CA GLY A 184 11.08 -11.59 31.64
C GLY A 184 12.60 -11.44 31.57
N LEU A 185 13.15 -10.22 31.46
CA LEU A 185 14.59 -10.03 31.34
C LEU A 185 15.34 -10.65 32.52
N LEU A 186 16.42 -11.37 32.23
CA LEU A 186 17.21 -12.04 33.27
C LEU A 186 17.72 -11.04 34.31
N LYS A 187 17.51 -11.37 35.59
CA LYS A 187 17.91 -10.53 36.73
C LYS A 187 19.43 -10.23 36.80
N SER A 188 20.25 -11.00 36.09
CA SER A 188 21.70 -10.86 36.03
C SER A 188 22.19 -9.85 34.98
N ILE A 189 21.31 -9.35 34.10
CA ILE A 189 21.66 -8.40 33.04
C ILE A 189 21.88 -7.01 33.65
N SER A 190 22.94 -6.29 33.26
CA SER A 190 23.16 -4.92 33.75
C SER A 190 22.11 -3.94 33.21
N CYS A 191 21.85 -2.86 33.96
CA CYS A 191 20.93 -1.80 33.52
C CYS A 191 21.30 -1.24 32.14
N ALA A 192 22.60 -1.00 31.91
CA ALA A 192 23.14 -0.55 30.63
C ALA A 192 22.85 -1.52 29.46
N LEU A 193 22.90 -2.83 29.71
CA LEU A 193 22.56 -3.81 28.68
C LEU A 193 21.04 -3.89 28.49
N ALA A 194 20.25 -3.82 29.55
CA ALA A 194 18.78 -3.79 29.47
C ALA A 194 18.29 -2.55 28.70
N SER A 195 18.86 -1.36 28.96
CA SER A 195 18.56 -0.14 28.21
C SER A 195 19.01 -0.25 26.75
N GLY A 196 20.16 -0.88 26.48
CA GLY A 196 20.60 -1.24 25.13
C GLY A 196 19.60 -2.12 24.38
N ILE A 197 19.10 -3.19 25.01
CA ILE A 197 18.09 -4.11 24.45
C ILE A 197 16.80 -3.37 24.13
N ILE A 198 16.31 -2.53 25.05
CA ILE A 198 15.08 -1.75 24.86
C ILE A 198 15.24 -0.77 23.69
N SER A 199 16.36 -0.05 23.64
CA SER A 199 16.65 0.89 22.56
C SER A 199 16.69 0.22 21.20
N GLU A 200 17.38 -0.91 21.10
CA GLU A 200 17.49 -1.65 19.85
C GLU A 200 16.17 -2.30 19.43
N THR A 201 15.38 -2.79 20.40
CA THR A 201 14.01 -3.29 20.16
C THR A 201 13.13 -2.22 19.53
N VAL A 202 13.19 -0.97 20.03
CA VAL A 202 12.45 0.17 19.45
C VAL A 202 12.90 0.45 18.02
N LYS A 203 14.22 0.49 17.76
CA LYS A 203 14.76 0.72 16.41
C LYS A 203 14.30 -0.34 15.42
N ILE A 204 14.37 -1.62 15.81
CA ILE A 204 13.93 -2.74 14.97
C ILE A 204 12.42 -2.64 14.73
N ALA A 205 11.63 -2.34 15.75
CA ALA A 205 10.18 -2.17 15.60
C ALA A 205 9.83 -1.04 14.62
N ASP A 206 10.53 0.10 14.68
CA ASP A 206 10.39 1.19 13.73
C ASP A 206 10.81 0.81 12.30
N ALA A 207 11.92 0.07 12.17
CA ALA A 207 12.39 -0.42 10.88
C ALA A 207 11.38 -1.40 10.27
N ILE A 208 10.83 -2.33 11.06
CA ILE A 208 9.74 -3.22 10.67
C ILE A 208 8.49 -2.43 10.26
N LYS A 209 8.15 -1.36 10.98
CA LYS A 209 6.99 -0.50 10.69
C LYS A 209 7.15 0.30 9.40
N SER A 210 8.38 0.74 9.11
CA SER A 210 8.73 1.53 7.92
C SER A 210 9.22 0.69 6.73
N CYS A 211 9.26 -0.63 6.90
CA CYS A 211 9.76 -1.57 5.91
C CYS A 211 9.02 -1.48 4.57
N LYS A 212 9.76 -1.62 3.47
CA LYS A 212 9.22 -1.65 2.09
C LYS A 212 9.46 -3.02 1.47
N ILE A 213 8.78 -3.30 0.37
CA ILE A 213 8.99 -4.54 -0.42
C ILE A 213 10.46 -4.67 -0.90
N LEU A 214 11.12 -3.53 -1.10
CA LEU A 214 12.51 -3.45 -1.57
C LEU A 214 13.54 -3.60 -0.45
N THR A 215 13.13 -3.73 0.80
CA THR A 215 14.05 -3.91 1.93
C THR A 215 14.91 -5.17 1.69
N PRO A 216 16.25 -5.05 1.78
CA PRO A 216 17.17 -6.16 1.61
C PRO A 216 16.84 -7.37 2.49
N GLN A 217 17.08 -8.57 1.97
CA GLN A 217 16.83 -9.80 2.73
C GLN A 217 17.77 -9.98 3.92
N GLU A 218 18.98 -9.43 3.81
CA GLU A 218 19.99 -9.41 4.87
C GLU A 218 19.52 -8.63 6.10
N ASP A 219 18.80 -7.52 5.92
CA ASP A 219 18.25 -6.72 7.02
C ASP A 219 17.23 -7.53 7.83
N PHE A 220 16.33 -8.25 7.15
CA PHE A 220 15.36 -9.10 7.83
C PHE A 220 16.04 -10.22 8.64
N ALA A 221 17.10 -10.82 8.11
CA ALA A 221 17.85 -11.87 8.81
C ALA A 221 18.61 -11.31 10.01
N LEU A 222 19.18 -10.10 9.89
CA LEU A 222 19.85 -9.42 11.00
C LEU A 222 18.87 -9.08 12.12
N TRP A 223 17.71 -8.51 11.78
CA TRP A 223 16.66 -8.20 12.77
C TRP A 223 16.14 -9.46 13.47
N ASP A 224 15.90 -10.55 12.74
CA ASP A 224 15.40 -11.79 13.36
C ASP A 224 16.42 -12.38 14.34
N LYS A 225 17.70 -12.43 13.97
CA LYS A 225 18.78 -12.90 14.87
C LYS A 225 18.92 -12.03 16.12
N THR A 226 18.82 -10.71 15.98
CA THR A 226 18.89 -9.79 17.12
C THR A 226 17.69 -9.99 18.05
N LEU A 227 16.47 -10.08 17.50
CA LEU A 227 15.26 -10.32 18.29
C LEU A 227 15.26 -11.70 18.95
N GLU A 228 15.78 -12.73 18.27
CA GLU A 228 16.00 -14.06 18.83
C GLU A 228 16.95 -14.00 20.04
N GLY A 229 18.06 -13.26 19.92
CA GLY A 229 18.97 -13.01 21.04
C GLY A 229 18.28 -12.32 22.22
N PHE A 230 17.42 -11.34 21.97
CA PHE A 230 16.66 -10.65 23.03
C PHE A 230 15.63 -11.56 23.69
N GLU A 231 14.96 -12.41 22.92
CA GLU A 231 14.02 -13.41 23.43
C GLU A 231 14.72 -14.43 24.34
N LEU A 232 15.93 -14.87 23.99
CA LEU A 232 16.76 -15.73 24.85
C LEU A 232 17.18 -15.04 26.16
N LEU A 233 17.31 -13.71 26.15
CA LEU A 233 17.56 -12.90 27.35
C LEU A 233 16.29 -12.61 28.17
N GLY A 234 15.13 -13.12 27.72
CA GLY A 234 13.85 -13.03 28.41
C GLY A 234 12.97 -11.85 28.00
N MET A 235 13.33 -11.14 26.93
CA MET A 235 12.51 -10.04 26.39
C MET A 235 11.30 -10.59 25.61
N GLU A 236 10.10 -10.08 25.85
CA GLU A 236 8.90 -10.47 25.11
C GLU A 236 8.83 -9.80 23.73
N VAL A 237 9.62 -10.29 22.77
CA VAL A 237 9.67 -9.74 21.39
C VAL A 237 9.15 -10.69 20.32
N GLY A 238 8.58 -11.83 20.70
CA GLY A 238 8.05 -12.83 19.77
C GLY A 238 7.02 -12.26 18.77
N PHE A 239 6.24 -11.26 19.17
CA PHE A 239 5.29 -10.58 18.27
C PHE A 239 5.98 -9.83 17.13
N LEU A 240 7.17 -9.24 17.37
CA LEU A 240 7.97 -8.59 16.34
C LEU A 240 8.54 -9.61 15.36
N ARG A 241 9.03 -10.76 15.86
CA ARG A 241 9.49 -11.87 15.02
C ARG A 241 8.37 -12.46 14.16
N ALA A 242 7.17 -12.61 14.71
CA ALA A 242 6.01 -13.07 13.97
C ALA A 242 5.64 -12.11 12.83
N ARG A 243 5.63 -10.80 13.12
CA ARG A 243 5.39 -9.74 12.13
C ARG A 243 6.47 -9.72 11.05
N LEU A 244 7.74 -9.82 11.45
CA LEU A 244 8.90 -9.91 10.55
C LEU A 244 8.78 -11.08 9.59
N ASN A 245 8.43 -12.27 10.09
CA ASN A 245 8.21 -13.46 9.27
C ASN A 245 7.09 -13.28 8.23
N LYS A 246 6.00 -12.59 8.61
CA LYS A 246 4.91 -12.27 7.67
C LYS A 246 5.40 -11.33 6.57
N LEU A 247 6.22 -10.32 6.91
CA LEU A 247 6.84 -9.41 5.93
C LEU A 247 7.77 -10.15 4.96
N VAL A 248 8.65 -11.01 5.47
CA VAL A 248 9.57 -11.79 4.64
C VAL A 248 8.81 -12.65 3.63
N LYS A 249 7.73 -13.34 4.06
CA LYS A 249 6.87 -14.13 3.17
C LYS A 249 6.24 -13.28 2.07
N LEU A 250 5.75 -12.08 2.42
CA LEU A 250 5.15 -11.17 1.46
C LEU A 250 6.19 -10.61 0.46
N ALA A 251 7.37 -10.21 0.94
CA ALA A 251 8.46 -9.71 0.10
C ALA A 251 8.93 -10.76 -0.92
N MET A 252 9.06 -12.03 -0.50
CA MET A 252 9.41 -13.13 -1.40
C MET A 252 8.35 -13.36 -2.49
N ARG A 253 7.06 -13.36 -2.13
CA ARG A 253 5.96 -13.49 -3.10
C ARG A 253 5.96 -12.35 -4.11
N SER A 254 6.16 -11.12 -3.63
CA SER A 254 6.23 -9.93 -4.48
C SER A 254 7.38 -10.01 -5.50
N ARG A 255 8.58 -10.40 -5.06
CA ARG A 255 9.74 -10.61 -5.95
C ARG A 255 9.43 -11.62 -7.05
N LYS A 256 8.83 -12.78 -6.70
CA LYS A 256 8.45 -13.81 -7.68
C LYS A 256 7.45 -13.29 -8.73
N ILE A 257 6.46 -12.49 -8.30
CA ILE A 257 5.49 -11.87 -9.21
C ILE A 257 6.20 -10.88 -10.14
N GLN A 258 7.11 -10.06 -9.62
CA GLN A 258 7.88 -9.09 -10.41
C GLN A 258 8.78 -9.77 -11.45
N GLU A 259 9.46 -10.85 -11.08
CA GLU A 259 10.26 -11.66 -12.00
C GLU A 259 9.40 -12.28 -13.11
N SER A 260 8.22 -12.82 -12.76
CA SER A 260 7.28 -13.36 -13.74
C SER A 260 6.79 -12.30 -14.74
N LYS A 261 6.52 -11.08 -14.27
CA LYS A 261 6.14 -9.94 -15.13
C LYS A 261 7.29 -9.58 -16.07
N ARG A 262 8.53 -9.48 -15.56
CA ARG A 262 9.72 -9.20 -16.38
C ARG A 262 9.94 -10.28 -17.44
N TYR A 263 9.80 -11.55 -17.08
CA TYR A 263 9.93 -12.66 -18.03
C TYR A 263 8.88 -12.60 -19.15
N LYS A 264 7.62 -12.33 -18.82
CA LYS A 264 6.55 -12.17 -19.83
C LYS A 264 6.81 -10.99 -20.76
N GLN A 265 7.28 -9.88 -20.20
CA GLN A 265 7.63 -8.68 -20.97
C GLN A 265 8.81 -8.95 -21.91
N ALA A 266 9.89 -9.54 -21.40
CA ALA A 266 11.06 -9.90 -22.20
C ALA A 266 10.71 -10.88 -23.34
N ARG A 267 9.77 -11.81 -23.13
CA ARG A 267 9.28 -12.70 -24.20
C ARG A 267 8.57 -11.94 -25.31
N ILE A 268 7.75 -10.94 -24.98
CA ILE A 268 7.04 -10.12 -25.95
C ILE A 268 8.03 -9.26 -26.73
N GLU A 269 8.96 -8.62 -26.03
CA GLU A 269 10.02 -7.81 -26.66
C GLU A 269 10.89 -8.67 -27.60
N HIS A 270 11.27 -9.87 -27.15
CA HIS A 270 12.03 -10.81 -27.98
C HIS A 270 11.28 -11.18 -29.26
N TYR A 271 9.96 -11.42 -29.20
CA TYR A 271 9.15 -11.72 -30.39
C TYR A 271 9.22 -10.60 -31.44
N PHE A 272 9.03 -9.34 -31.02
CA PHE A 272 9.10 -8.21 -31.94
C PHE A 272 10.51 -7.97 -32.51
N VAL A 273 11.54 -8.11 -31.67
CA VAL A 273 12.94 -8.02 -32.11
C VAL A 273 13.25 -9.11 -33.15
N THR A 274 12.75 -10.33 -32.96
CA THR A 274 12.96 -11.40 -33.94
C THR A 274 12.26 -11.12 -35.27
N GLU A 275 11.03 -10.61 -35.27
CA GLU A 275 10.34 -10.22 -36.52
C GLU A 275 11.07 -9.09 -37.25
N GLU A 276 11.60 -8.11 -36.51
CA GLU A 276 12.36 -7.00 -37.09
C GLU A 276 13.68 -7.48 -37.71
N VAL A 277 14.41 -8.38 -37.04
CA VAL A 277 15.63 -8.99 -37.57
C VAL A 277 15.37 -9.75 -38.86
N GLU A 278 14.34 -10.61 -38.90
CA GLU A 278 13.97 -11.34 -40.13
C GLU A 278 13.65 -10.39 -41.29
N THR A 279 12.94 -9.31 -40.99
CA THR A 279 12.60 -8.27 -41.97
C THR A 279 13.85 -7.57 -42.52
N LEU A 280 14.79 -7.22 -41.64
CA LEU A 280 16.04 -6.57 -42.01
C LEU A 280 16.95 -7.52 -42.82
N GLU A 281 17.00 -8.80 -42.47
CA GLU A 281 17.74 -9.81 -43.21
C GLU A 281 17.22 -9.97 -44.64
N LYS A 282 15.90 -9.98 -44.84
CA LYS A 282 15.31 -10.02 -46.19
C LYS A 282 15.72 -8.81 -47.02
N LYS A 283 15.62 -7.60 -46.47
CA LYS A 283 16.05 -6.36 -47.13
C LYS A 283 17.55 -6.37 -47.44
N LEU A 284 18.38 -6.94 -46.57
CA LEU A 284 19.81 -7.08 -46.78
C LEU A 284 20.12 -8.00 -47.96
N LYS A 285 19.45 -9.16 -48.06
CA LYS A 285 19.59 -10.09 -49.18
C LYS A 285 19.19 -9.44 -50.51
N GLU A 286 18.06 -8.74 -50.55
CA GLU A 286 17.62 -7.98 -51.74
C GLU A 286 18.65 -6.92 -52.16
N LYS A 287 19.16 -6.13 -51.20
CA LYS A 287 20.19 -5.12 -51.46
C LYS A 287 21.49 -5.75 -51.97
N HIS A 288 21.89 -6.90 -51.42
CA HIS A 288 23.06 -7.64 -51.89
C HIS A 288 22.90 -8.13 -53.33
N GLN A 289 21.71 -8.65 -53.67
CA GLN A 289 21.38 -9.10 -55.02
C GLN A 289 21.37 -7.95 -56.04
N LEU A 290 20.79 -6.79 -55.67
CA LEU A 290 20.85 -5.57 -56.48
C LEU A 290 22.29 -5.12 -56.72
N ARG A 291 23.16 -5.21 -55.70
CA ARG A 291 24.57 -4.83 -55.82
C ARG A 291 25.34 -5.76 -56.77
N LEU A 292 25.07 -7.06 -56.72
CA LEU A 292 25.61 -8.04 -57.66
C LEU A 292 25.16 -7.75 -59.09
N LEU A 293 23.88 -7.48 -59.31
CA LEU A 293 23.35 -7.08 -60.63
C LEU A 293 24.02 -5.81 -61.16
N GLN A 294 24.28 -4.83 -60.28
CA GLN A 294 24.94 -3.58 -60.67
C GLN A 294 26.43 -3.75 -61.00
N GLN A 295 27.09 -4.76 -60.43
CA GLN A 295 28.47 -5.15 -60.80
C GLN A 295 28.54 -5.94 -62.11
N VAL A 296 27.53 -6.78 -62.39
CA VAL A 296 27.45 -7.59 -63.61
C VAL A 296 26.97 -6.77 -64.82
N PHE A 297 26.17 -5.73 -64.61
CA PHE A 297 25.71 -4.80 -65.65
C PHE A 297 26.21 -3.36 -65.42
N PRO A 298 27.50 -3.07 -65.63
CA PRO A 298 28.03 -1.72 -65.55
C PRO A 298 27.59 -0.91 -66.79
N ALA A 299 26.58 -0.06 -66.61
CA ALA A 299 26.14 1.05 -67.47
C ALA A 299 24.90 0.85 -68.38
N ALA A 300 23.81 1.49 -67.99
CA ALA A 300 22.90 2.19 -68.89
C ALA A 300 22.26 3.42 -68.19
N VAL A 301 23.08 4.30 -67.61
CA VAL A 301 22.64 5.67 -67.29
C VAL A 301 23.23 6.61 -68.34
N ARG A 302 22.63 6.62 -69.54
CA ARG A 302 22.72 7.76 -70.45
C ARG A 302 21.43 8.56 -70.29
N ARG A 303 21.51 9.69 -69.58
CA ARG A 303 20.47 10.74 -69.64
C ARG A 303 20.42 11.26 -71.07
N SER A 304 19.37 10.93 -71.82
CA SER A 304 19.06 11.60 -73.09
C SER A 304 18.23 12.84 -72.80
N SER A 305 18.84 14.01 -72.95
CA SER A 305 18.19 15.32 -72.88
C SER A 305 17.84 15.81 -74.29
N ARG A 306 16.74 15.34 -74.86
CA ARG A 306 16.07 16.02 -75.98
C ARG A 306 14.56 15.86 -75.84
N VAL A 307 13.92 16.86 -75.25
CA VAL A 307 12.48 17.10 -75.37
C VAL A 307 12.30 17.90 -76.66
N THR A 308 11.80 17.23 -77.71
CA THR A 308 11.18 17.93 -78.84
C THR A 308 9.68 17.95 -78.58
N ASP A 309 9.11 19.16 -78.61
CA ASP A 309 7.68 19.44 -78.52
C ASP A 309 6.85 18.50 -79.41
N LYS A 310 5.89 17.78 -78.81
CA LYS A 310 4.74 17.23 -79.51
C LYS A 310 3.48 17.90 -78.96
N PRO A 311 2.58 18.40 -79.83
CA PRO A 311 1.39 19.12 -79.40
C PRO A 311 0.38 18.18 -78.70
N PRO A 312 -0.49 18.73 -77.83
CA PRO A 312 -1.36 17.92 -76.98
C PRO A 312 -2.41 17.15 -77.80
N PRO A 313 -2.66 15.86 -77.50
CA PRO A 313 -3.68 15.10 -78.19
C PRO A 313 -5.08 15.56 -77.77
N SER A 314 -5.86 15.90 -78.80
CA SER A 314 -7.28 16.25 -78.79
C SER A 314 -8.14 15.17 -78.13
N TYR A 315 -9.00 15.60 -77.19
CA TYR A 315 -10.02 14.78 -76.55
C TYR A 315 -11.13 14.42 -77.55
N LYS A 316 -11.26 13.13 -77.88
CA LYS A 316 -12.56 12.51 -78.24
C LYS A 316 -12.62 11.05 -77.79
N GLU A 317 -13.60 10.82 -76.90
CA GLU A 317 -14.40 9.60 -76.69
C GLU A 317 -13.71 8.30 -76.23
N ALA A 318 -13.97 7.93 -74.97
CA ALA A 318 -14.56 6.64 -74.63
C ALA A 318 -14.98 6.61 -73.15
N SER A 319 -16.26 6.89 -72.94
CA SER A 319 -17.22 6.10 -72.15
C SER A 319 -16.84 5.68 -70.72
N PHE A 320 -17.49 6.38 -69.79
CA PHE A 320 -17.76 6.01 -68.41
C PHE A 320 -18.30 4.56 -68.29
N LEU A 321 -17.66 3.74 -67.44
CA LEU A 321 -18.32 2.62 -66.79
C LEU A 321 -18.38 2.90 -65.29
N ILE A 322 -19.61 3.15 -64.84
CA ILE A 322 -20.05 3.28 -63.46
C ILE A 322 -19.88 1.93 -62.78
N ILE A 323 -19.10 1.87 -61.71
CA ILE A 323 -19.10 0.73 -60.79
C ILE A 323 -20.08 1.10 -59.68
N ASP A 324 -21.28 0.54 -59.75
CA ASP A 324 -22.28 0.72 -58.70
C ASP A 324 -22.08 -0.31 -57.59
N SER A 325 -22.18 0.18 -56.36
CA SER A 325 -22.03 -0.59 -55.13
C SER A 325 -23.36 -1.22 -54.77
N THR A 326 -23.38 -2.52 -54.45
CA THR A 326 -24.21 -3.19 -53.41
C THR A 326 -24.49 -4.65 -53.79
N THR A 327 -24.17 -5.59 -52.89
CA THR A 327 -25.13 -6.53 -52.26
C THR A 327 -24.42 -7.58 -51.39
N ASN A 328 -24.56 -7.35 -50.08
CA ASN A 328 -24.74 -8.23 -48.93
C ASN A 328 -24.36 -9.73 -48.92
N LEU A 329 -23.73 -10.08 -47.80
CA LEU A 329 -23.53 -11.40 -47.19
C LEU A 329 -24.86 -12.08 -46.74
N THR A 330 -25.00 -13.36 -47.14
CA THR A 330 -25.46 -14.61 -46.44
C THR A 330 -26.47 -14.55 -45.26
N PRO A 331 -27.37 -15.55 -45.10
CA PRO A 331 -27.00 -16.85 -44.51
C PRO A 331 -27.70 -18.10 -45.09
N ALA A 332 -27.01 -19.25 -45.03
CA ALA A 332 -27.60 -20.57 -45.20
C ALA A 332 -27.39 -21.38 -43.91
N ILE A 333 -28.54 -21.77 -43.35
CA ILE A 333 -28.93 -22.85 -42.41
C ILE A 333 -27.81 -23.65 -41.75
#